data_AF-A0A957HP74-F1
#
_entry.id   AF-A0A957HP74-F1
#
_cell.length_a   1.000
_cell.length_b   1.000
_cell.length_c   1.000
_cell.angle_alpha   90.00
_cell.angle_beta   90.00
_cell.angle_gamma   90.00
#
_symmetry.space_group_name_H-M   'P 1'
#
loop_
_entity.id
_entity.type
_entity.pdbx_description
1 polymer ?
#
loop_
_entity_poly.entity_id
_entity_poly.type
_entity_poly.pdbx_seq_one_letter_code
_entity_poly.pdbx_strand_id
1 'polypeptide(L)' 'MKQVKFRIKELIAERERKTGQNVTYISIFEETRVSPNTLSTLATGKAKMVGIGTIERLLDYFGCDIGDLIVYE' A
#
# COMPACT_ATOMS: atom_id res chain seq x y z
N MET A 1 -2.71 -0.08 22.90
CA MET A 1 -1.34 0.36 22.52
C MET A 1 -1.38 0.80 21.08
N LYS A 2 -0.67 1.88 20.74
CA LYS A 2 -0.56 2.32 19.36
C LYS A 2 0.30 1.36 18.54
N GLN A 3 -0.01 1.17 17.27
CA GLN A 3 0.69 0.28 16.35
C GLN A 3 0.84 0.91 14.96
N VAL A 4 1.84 0.42 14.22
CA VAL A 4 2.06 0.81 12.82
C VAL A 4 0.97 0.18 11.96
N LYS A 5 0.31 1.00 11.13
CA LYS A 5 -0.64 0.54 10.11
C LYS A 5 -0.32 1.13 8.75
N PHE A 6 -0.73 0.41 7.71
CA PHE A 6 -0.58 0.84 6.32
C PHE A 6 -1.94 1.21 5.75
N ARG A 7 -2.02 2.37 5.09
CA ARG A 7 -3.25 2.92 4.49
C ARG A 7 -3.51 2.39 3.07
N ILE A 8 -3.26 1.10 2.85
CA ILE A 8 -3.31 0.50 1.50
C ILE A 8 -4.70 0.62 0.88
N LYS A 9 -5.77 0.38 1.65
CA LYS A 9 -7.14 0.40 1.13
C LYS A 9 -7.57 1.82 0.77
N GLU A 10 -7.19 2.78 1.59
CA GLU A 10 -7.46 4.20 1.39
C GLU A 10 -6.76 4.73 0.15
N LEU A 11 -5.47 4.40 -0.02
CA LEU A 11 -4.68 4.81 -1.18
C LEU A 11 -5.16 4.15 -2.48
N ILE A 12 -5.58 2.89 -2.44
CA ILE A 12 -6.24 2.23 -3.57
C ILE A 12 -7.50 2.99 -3.95
N ALA A 13 -8.41 3.22 -3.00
CA ALA A 13 -9.65 3.93 -3.27
C ALA A 13 -9.41 5.37 -3.78
N GLU A 14 -8.37 6.04 -3.31
CA GLU A 14 -7.98 7.36 -3.81
C GLU A 14 -7.47 7.32 -5.25
N ARG A 15 -6.63 6.33 -5.59
CA ARG A 15 -6.17 6.13 -6.96
C ARG A 15 -7.33 5.81 -7.89
N GLU A 16 -8.22 4.89 -7.50
CA GLU A 16 -9.42 4.55 -8.30
C GLU A 16 -10.29 5.78 -8.56
N ARG A 17 -10.47 6.65 -7.56
CA ARG A 17 -11.20 7.93 -7.74
C ARG A 17 -10.49 8.88 -8.70
N LYS A 18 -9.15 8.96 -8.66
CA LYS A 18 -8.36 9.86 -9.52
C LYS A 18 -8.29 9.37 -10.97
N THR A 19 -8.16 8.06 -11.19
CA THR A 19 -7.95 7.48 -12.52
C THR A 19 -9.24 6.98 -13.18
N GLY A 20 -10.29 6.73 -12.40
CA GLY A 20 -11.52 6.09 -12.87
C GLY A 20 -11.34 4.60 -13.21
N GLN A 21 -10.18 4.02 -12.90
CA GLN A 21 -9.86 2.62 -13.17
C GLN A 21 -9.96 1.79 -11.89
N ASN A 22 -10.39 0.54 -12.01
CA ASN A 22 -10.36 -0.39 -10.89
C ASN A 22 -8.92 -0.82 -10.59
N VAL A 23 -8.51 -0.71 -9.32
CA VAL A 23 -7.17 -1.05 -8.87
C VAL A 23 -7.25 -2.31 -8.01
N THR A 24 -6.70 -3.39 -8.55
CA THR A 24 -6.64 -4.70 -7.87
C THR A 24 -5.23 -4.96 -7.34
N TYR A 25 -5.10 -5.87 -6.37
CA TYR A 25 -3.77 -6.32 -5.93
C TYR A 25 -2.94 -6.97 -7.05
N ILE A 26 -3.59 -7.54 -8.07
CA ILE A 26 -2.91 -8.09 -9.25
C ILE A 26 -2.32 -6.95 -10.07
N SER A 27 -3.09 -5.89 -10.37
CA SER A 27 -2.57 -4.73 -11.12
C SER A 27 -1.42 -4.03 -10.39
N ILE A 28 -1.51 -3.88 -9.06
CA ILE A 28 -0.42 -3.32 -8.26
C ILE A 28 0.81 -4.23 -8.34
N PHE A 29 0.65 -5.55 -8.28
CA PHE A 29 1.77 -6.49 -8.44
C PHE A 29 2.43 -6.38 -9.81
N GLU A 30 1.68 -6.18 -10.89
CA GLU A 30 2.23 -6.05 -12.24
C GLU A 30 3.12 -4.80 -12.36
N GLU A 31 2.69 -3.68 -11.77
CA GLU A 31 3.41 -2.40 -11.81
C GLU A 31 4.57 -2.33 -10.79
N THR A 32 4.39 -2.89 -9.58
CA THR A 32 5.33 -2.71 -8.45
C THR A 32 6.14 -3.95 -8.12
N ARG A 33 5.73 -5.13 -8.59
CA ARG A 33 6.27 -6.43 -8.17
C ARG A 33 6.16 -6.68 -6.66
N VAL A 34 5.25 -5.99 -5.97
CA VAL A 34 4.90 -6.30 -4.57
C VAL A 34 3.81 -7.37 -4.58
N SER A 35 4.06 -8.50 -3.92
CA SER A 35 3.16 -9.66 -4.03
C SER A 35 1.75 -9.34 -3.52
N PRO A 36 0.68 -9.90 -4.13
CA PRO A 36 -0.69 -9.71 -3.63
C PRO A 36 -0.88 -10.15 -2.18
N ASN A 37 -0.14 -11.17 -1.74
CA ASN A 37 -0.18 -11.63 -0.34
C ASN A 37 0.43 -10.59 0.61
N THR A 38 1.54 -9.95 0.21
CA THR A 38 2.13 -8.83 0.96
C THR A 38 1.16 -7.66 1.04
N LEU A 39 0.55 -7.25 -0.08
CA LEU A 39 -0.44 -6.16 -0.11
C LEU A 39 -1.64 -6.45 0.82
N SER A 40 -2.16 -7.68 0.77
CA SER A 40 -3.24 -8.13 1.67
C SER A 40 -2.83 -8.09 3.14
N THR A 41 -1.60 -8.53 3.46
CA THR A 41 -1.05 -8.52 4.83
C THR A 41 -0.90 -7.09 5.36
N LEU A 42 -0.42 -6.16 4.52
CA LEU A 42 -0.31 -4.73 4.85
C LEU A 42 -1.71 -4.12 5.06
N ALA A 43 -2.64 -4.37 4.14
CA ALA A 43 -4.01 -3.85 4.19
C ALA A 43 -4.85 -4.39 5.36
N THR A 44 -4.45 -5.53 5.94
CA THR A 44 -5.10 -6.12 7.13
C THR A 44 -4.38 -5.78 8.43
N GLY A 45 -3.27 -5.02 8.39
CA GLY A 45 -2.49 -4.65 9.57
C GLY A 45 -1.76 -5.83 10.23
N LYS A 46 -1.55 -6.93 9.52
CA LYS A 46 -0.90 -8.14 10.05
C LYS A 46 0.60 -8.21 9.76
N ALA A 47 1.15 -7.18 9.12
CA ALA A 47 2.56 -7.15 8.77
C ALA A 47 3.44 -7.03 10.02
N LYS A 48 4.40 -7.95 10.17
CA LYS A 48 5.41 -7.91 11.25
C LYS A 48 6.70 -7.23 10.83
N MET A 49 7.00 -7.29 9.53
CA MET A 49 8.18 -6.67 8.94
C MET A 49 7.87 -6.30 7.49
N VAL A 50 8.47 -5.20 7.03
CA VAL A 50 8.36 -4.72 5.65
C VAL A 50 9.73 -4.22 5.24
N GLY A 51 10.22 -4.68 4.10
CA GLY A 51 11.49 -4.20 3.56
C GLY A 51 11.36 -2.80 2.98
N ILE A 52 12.42 -2.00 3.10
CA ILE A 52 12.47 -0.61 2.58
C ILE A 52 12.12 -0.57 1.08
N GLY A 53 12.67 -1.46 0.27
CA GLY A 53 12.35 -1.51 -1.17
C GLY A 53 10.88 -1.83 -1.47
N THR A 54 10.12 -2.43 -0.55
CA THR A 54 8.66 -2.55 -0.71
C THR A 54 7.97 -1.22 -0.41
N ILE A 55 8.45 -0.48 0.59
CA ILE A 55 7.93 0.84 0.93
C ILE A 55 8.17 1.80 -0.24
N GLU A 56 9.40 1.91 -0.74
CA GLU A 56 9.76 2.78 -1.86
C GLU A 56 8.88 2.52 -3.09
N ARG A 57 8.73 1.25 -3.49
CA ARG A 57 7.88 0.88 -4.63
C ARG A 57 6.40 1.24 -4.44
N LEU A 58 5.89 1.20 -3.21
CA LEU A 58 4.52 1.63 -2.92
C LEU A 58 4.40 3.15 -2.91
N LEU A 59 5.39 3.87 -2.38
CA LEU A 59 5.44 5.34 -2.43
C LEU A 59 5.48 5.83 -3.87
N ASP A 60 6.35 5.26 -4.70
CA ASP A 60 6.46 5.57 -6.13
C ASP A 60 5.15 5.24 -6.87
N TYR A 61 4.57 4.08 -6.59
CA TYR A 61 3.31 3.66 -7.20
C TYR A 61 2.19 4.64 -6.87
N PHE A 62 1.94 4.91 -5.59
CA PHE A 62 0.84 5.77 -5.17
C PHE A 62 1.12 7.26 -5.36
N GLY A 63 2.38 7.65 -5.59
CA GLY A 63 2.81 9.04 -5.72
C GLY A 63 2.54 9.82 -4.44
N CYS A 64 2.90 9.25 -3.30
CA CYS A 64 2.60 9.80 -1.97
C CYS A 64 3.81 9.77 -1.04
N ASP A 65 3.74 10.53 0.07
CA ASP A 65 4.79 10.55 1.08
C ASP A 65 4.62 9.41 2.10
N ILE A 66 5.70 9.12 2.85
CA ILE A 66 5.69 8.04 3.83
C ILE A 66 4.60 8.18 4.91
N GLY A 67 4.25 9.42 5.28
CA GLY A 67 3.17 9.71 6.23
C GLY A 67 1.77 9.45 5.69
N ASP A 68 1.59 9.43 4.37
CA ASP A 68 0.33 9.05 3.73
C ASP A 68 0.15 7.53 3.72
N LEU A 69 1.25 6.80 3.54
CA LEU A 69 1.28 5.34 3.48
C LEU A 69 1.24 4.68 4.87
N ILE A 70 1.96 5.23 5.85
CA ILE A 70 2.20 4.61 7.15
C ILE A 70 1.75 5.54 8.27
N VAL A 71 0.93 5.01 9.19
CA VAL A 71 0.44 5.74 10.37
C VAL A 71 0.75 4.98 11.65
N TYR A 72 0.87 5.72 12.76
CA TYR A 72 1.04 5.17 14.09
C TYR A 72 -0.15 5.54 14.98
N GLU A 73 -1.04 4.57 15.23
CA GLU A 73 -2.33 4.78 15.91
C GLU A 73 -2.65 3.72 16.95
#